data_AF-A0A957ASL6-F1
#
_entry.id   AF-A0A957ASL6-F1
#
_cell.length_a   1.000
_cell.length_b   1.000
_cell.length_c   1.000
_cell.angle_alpha   90.00
_cell.angle_beta   90.00
_cell.angle_gamma   90.00
#
_symmetry.space_group_name_H-M   'P 1'
#
loop_
_entity.id
_entity.type
_entity.pdbx_description
1 polymer ?
#
loop_
_entity_poly.entity_id
_entity_poly.type
_entity_poly.pdbx_seq_one_letter_code
_entity_poly.pdbx_strand_id
1 'polypeptide(L)'
;TQTFYYDNQVLYTGSWSEGVSGGGSINIAAVDLFANGASTVYYDDLSLVAAAATCDAPDDIPWASVNPTAGTTPPTGNVPVNVTFNSTGLSDGTFNGTLCVESNDPTTPLVQVPLELTVQTGGDPNIDVNPLSMESTQGTNTSTQQQLTVANIGGGTLNWMIDEEDTTILPFSNGNTTPDLASAGENVGDTPAGTPAAAPEGVTIWQAPDAVLWDNGPLVNGVGTGVGGADESILQSITLGMSTLGF
;
A
#
# COMPACT_ATOMS: atom_id res chain seq x y z
N THR A 1 57.60 -29.64 2.38
CA THR A 1 56.76 -29.56 3.58
C THR A 1 56.93 -28.19 4.20
N GLN A 2 55.84 -27.43 4.35
CA GLN A 2 55.80 -26.19 5.12
C GLN A 2 54.98 -26.43 6.40
N THR A 3 55.31 -25.68 7.45
CA THR A 3 54.71 -25.81 8.78
C THR A 3 54.33 -24.43 9.30
N PHE A 4 53.09 -24.29 9.76
CA PHE A 4 52.54 -23.06 10.32
C PHE A 4 52.34 -23.20 11.83
N TYR A 5 52.55 -22.09 12.55
CA TYR A 5 52.42 -22.01 14.00
C TYR A 5 51.43 -20.91 14.39
N TYR A 6 50.70 -21.12 15.49
CA TYR A 6 49.89 -20.12 16.18
C TYR A 6 50.22 -20.19 17.67
N ASP A 7 50.49 -19.04 18.31
CA ASP A 7 50.95 -18.97 19.71
C ASP A 7 52.10 -19.95 20.04
N ASN A 8 53.08 -20.03 19.14
CA ASN A 8 54.21 -20.96 19.21
C ASN A 8 53.84 -22.46 19.22
N GLN A 9 52.59 -22.83 18.98
CA GLN A 9 52.15 -24.21 18.79
C GLN A 9 51.99 -24.52 17.30
N VAL A 10 52.39 -25.72 16.88
CA VAL A 10 52.21 -26.17 15.49
C VAL A 10 50.72 -26.23 15.21
N LEU A 11 50.26 -25.39 14.29
CA LEU A 11 48.88 -25.38 13.84
C LEU A 11 48.68 -26.36 12.66
N TYR A 12 49.65 -26.45 11.74
CA TYR A 12 49.53 -27.30 10.56
C TYR A 12 50.88 -27.63 9.91
N THR A 13 51.02 -28.83 9.33
CA THR A 13 52.17 -29.24 8.50
C THR A 13 51.67 -29.96 7.25
N GLY A 14 52.16 -29.55 6.07
CA GLY A 14 51.83 -30.22 4.81
C GLY A 14 52.83 -29.91 3.69
N SER A 15 52.82 -30.70 2.62
CA SER A 15 53.58 -30.42 1.39
C SER A 15 52.62 -30.01 0.30
N TRP A 16 52.64 -28.75 -0.08
CA TRP A 16 51.96 -28.27 -1.29
C TRP A 16 52.85 -28.63 -2.48
N SER A 17 52.58 -29.75 -3.15
CA SER A 17 53.30 -30.17 -4.36
C SER A 17 52.50 -29.99 -5.65
N GLU A 18 51.26 -29.54 -5.56
CA GLU A 18 50.43 -29.25 -6.71
C GLU A 18 49.91 -27.82 -6.56
N GLY A 19 50.55 -26.89 -7.28
CA GLY A 19 50.00 -25.55 -7.44
C GLY A 19 48.59 -25.67 -8.00
N VAL A 20 47.67 -24.88 -7.46
CA VAL A 20 46.29 -24.81 -7.96
C VAL A 20 46.34 -24.37 -9.42
N SER A 21 46.15 -25.30 -10.35
CA SER A 21 45.70 -24.99 -11.70
C SER A 21 44.17 -25.00 -11.67
N GLY A 22 43.54 -23.95 -12.18
CA GLY A 22 42.08 -23.88 -12.33
C GLY A 22 41.31 -22.98 -11.35
N GLY A 23 41.96 -22.03 -10.66
CA GLY A 23 41.28 -20.99 -9.88
C GLY A 23 42.14 -20.52 -8.73
N GLY A 24 42.35 -19.20 -8.62
CA GLY A 24 43.03 -18.60 -7.48
C GLY A 24 42.27 -18.87 -6.17
N SER A 25 42.95 -18.73 -5.04
CA SER A 25 42.32 -18.79 -3.72
C SER A 25 41.31 -17.65 -3.55
N ILE A 26 40.02 -17.96 -3.46
CA ILE A 26 38.93 -17.01 -3.14
C ILE A 26 38.99 -16.45 -1.71
N ASN A 27 39.83 -17.04 -0.85
CA ASN A 27 40.05 -16.59 0.52
C ASN A 27 41.55 -16.57 0.83
N ILE A 28 42.03 -15.46 1.39
CA ILE A 28 43.36 -15.38 1.98
C ILE A 28 43.25 -15.86 3.43
N ALA A 29 43.73 -17.09 3.71
CA ALA A 29 43.72 -17.62 5.06
C ALA A 29 44.77 -16.94 5.97
N ALA A 30 45.92 -16.57 5.41
CA ALA A 30 46.95 -15.79 6.08
C ALA A 30 47.89 -15.15 5.05
N VAL A 31 48.46 -13.99 5.40
CA VAL A 31 49.63 -13.40 4.73
C VAL A 31 50.80 -13.49 5.70
N ASP A 32 51.75 -14.38 5.42
CA ASP A 32 52.96 -14.52 6.22
C ASP A 32 54.09 -13.67 5.62
N LEU A 33 54.45 -12.59 6.33
CA LEU A 33 55.58 -11.74 5.97
C LEU A 33 56.80 -12.18 6.79
N PHE A 34 57.54 -13.14 6.26
CA PHE A 34 58.67 -13.75 6.95
C PHE A 34 60.00 -13.05 6.64
N ALA A 35 60.74 -12.68 7.69
CA ALA A 35 61.99 -11.90 7.58
C ALA A 35 63.25 -12.65 8.06
N ASN A 36 63.16 -13.95 8.34
CA ASN A 36 64.27 -14.86 8.69
C ASN A 36 65.42 -14.26 9.52
N GLY A 37 65.09 -13.58 10.63
CA GLY A 37 66.09 -13.03 11.55
C GLY A 37 66.71 -11.68 11.13
N ALA A 38 66.15 -10.97 10.17
CA ALA A 38 66.56 -9.60 9.87
C ALA A 38 66.32 -8.66 11.07
N SER A 39 67.28 -7.78 11.35
CA SER A 39 67.19 -6.81 12.46
C SER A 39 66.17 -5.70 12.20
N THR A 40 65.86 -5.40 10.93
CA THR A 40 64.78 -4.51 10.53
C THR A 40 64.35 -4.85 9.10
N VAL A 41 63.05 -4.90 8.84
CA VAL A 41 62.48 -5.01 7.50
C VAL A 41 61.42 -3.94 7.33
N TYR A 42 61.44 -3.25 6.20
CA TYR A 42 60.44 -2.27 5.82
C TYR A 42 59.61 -2.85 4.67
N TYR A 43 58.32 -3.01 4.92
CA TYR A 43 57.33 -3.26 3.88
C TYR A 43 56.60 -1.93 3.69
N ASP A 44 56.64 -1.39 2.49
CA ASP A 44 55.89 -0.19 2.12
C ASP A 44 54.89 -0.54 1.01
N ASP A 45 53.77 0.17 0.99
CA ASP A 45 52.70 0.02 -0.01
C ASP A 45 52.08 -1.40 -0.17
N LEU A 46 51.93 -2.19 0.90
CA LEU A 46 51.18 -3.45 0.85
C LEU A 46 49.67 -3.20 1.03
N SER A 47 48.89 -3.42 -0.03
CA SER A 47 47.42 -3.34 0.00
C SER A 47 46.78 -4.69 -0.31
N LEU A 48 45.90 -5.14 0.59
CA LEU A 48 44.99 -6.27 0.35
C LEU A 48 43.60 -5.69 0.13
N VAL A 49 43.21 -5.56 -1.13
CA VAL A 49 41.84 -5.22 -1.50
C VAL A 49 41.09 -6.50 -1.83
N ALA A 50 39.82 -6.57 -1.47
CA ALA A 50 38.94 -7.56 -2.08
C ALA A 50 39.10 -7.46 -3.60
N ALA A 51 39.17 -8.60 -4.31
CA ALA A 51 39.12 -8.57 -5.75
C ALA A 51 37.82 -7.89 -6.15
N ALA A 52 37.90 -6.62 -6.54
CA ALA A 52 36.77 -5.81 -6.94
C ALA A 52 36.39 -6.13 -8.40
N ALA A 53 36.41 -7.41 -8.73
CA ALA A 53 35.97 -7.91 -10.02
C ALA A 53 34.87 -8.91 -9.74
N THR A 54 33.64 -8.46 -9.97
CA THR A 54 32.42 -9.29 -9.93
C THR A 54 32.49 -10.52 -10.86
N CYS A 55 33.56 -10.64 -11.66
CA CYS A 55 33.78 -11.67 -12.66
C CYS A 55 35.03 -12.53 -12.40
N ASP A 56 35.82 -12.27 -11.36
CA ASP A 56 36.96 -13.15 -11.01
C ASP A 56 36.49 -14.43 -10.30
N ALA A 57 35.30 -14.39 -9.73
CA ALA A 57 34.58 -15.52 -9.13
C ALA A 57 33.06 -15.31 -9.33
N PRO A 58 32.52 -15.57 -10.54
CA PRO A 58 31.10 -15.36 -10.81
C PRO A 58 30.26 -16.37 -10.03
N ASP A 59 29.31 -15.86 -9.24
CA ASP A 59 28.26 -16.65 -8.59
C ASP A 59 26.97 -16.56 -9.41
N ASP A 60 26.08 -17.54 -9.22
CA ASP A 60 24.76 -17.53 -9.84
C ASP A 60 23.92 -16.35 -9.35
N ILE A 61 23.15 -15.71 -10.24
CA ILE A 61 22.21 -14.63 -9.89
C ILE A 61 20.84 -15.29 -9.68
N PRO A 62 20.36 -15.51 -8.44
CA PRO A 62 19.24 -16.42 -8.19
C PRO A 62 17.91 -16.00 -8.84
N TRP A 63 17.78 -14.71 -9.17
CA TRP A 63 16.60 -14.10 -9.77
C TRP A 63 16.75 -13.83 -11.26
N ALA A 64 17.85 -14.23 -11.90
CA ALA A 64 18.07 -14.11 -13.33
C ALA A 64 18.60 -15.42 -13.93
N SER A 65 18.20 -15.74 -15.16
CA SER A 65 18.78 -16.85 -15.92
C SER A 65 19.08 -16.45 -17.35
N VAL A 66 20.09 -17.07 -17.97
CA VAL A 66 20.59 -16.71 -19.30
C VAL A 66 20.55 -17.92 -20.23
N ASN A 67 20.05 -17.74 -21.45
CA ASN A 67 20.03 -18.79 -22.47
C ASN A 67 20.21 -18.22 -23.88
N PRO A 68 21.17 -18.71 -24.68
CA PRO A 68 22.22 -19.68 -24.31
C PRO A 68 23.29 -19.05 -23.40
N THR A 69 23.98 -19.87 -22.59
CA THR A 69 25.10 -19.42 -21.74
C THR A 69 26.44 -19.35 -22.47
N ALA A 70 26.54 -19.92 -23.66
CA ALA A 70 27.72 -19.88 -24.52
C ALA A 70 27.32 -20.00 -26.01
N GLY A 71 28.20 -19.55 -26.89
CA GLY A 71 27.99 -19.64 -28.33
C GLY A 71 29.15 -19.04 -29.12
N THR A 72 28.98 -18.96 -30.44
CA THR A 72 29.95 -18.33 -31.35
C THR A 72 29.25 -17.33 -32.24
N THR A 73 29.80 -16.13 -32.36
CA THR A 73 29.29 -15.10 -33.29
C THR A 73 30.25 -14.98 -34.48
N PRO A 74 29.79 -15.19 -35.73
CA PRO A 74 30.66 -15.05 -36.91
C PRO A 74 31.06 -13.58 -37.14
N PRO A 75 32.12 -13.31 -37.93
CA PRO A 75 32.51 -11.95 -38.28
C PRO A 75 31.32 -11.15 -38.82
N THR A 76 31.12 -9.93 -38.32
CA THR A 76 29.99 -9.05 -38.66
C THR A 76 28.59 -9.61 -38.36
N GLY A 77 28.50 -10.72 -37.62
CA GLY A 77 27.25 -11.35 -37.22
C GLY A 77 26.71 -10.86 -35.87
N ASN A 78 25.53 -11.36 -35.51
CA ASN A 78 24.95 -11.24 -34.18
C ASN A 78 24.25 -12.56 -33.81
N VAL A 79 24.23 -12.86 -32.52
CA VAL A 79 23.53 -14.02 -31.94
C VAL A 79 22.71 -13.50 -30.76
N PRO A 80 21.39 -13.72 -30.73
CA PRO A 80 20.57 -13.29 -29.60
C PRO A 80 20.83 -14.15 -28.36
N VAL A 81 20.85 -13.51 -27.19
CA VAL A 81 20.92 -14.15 -25.88
C VAL A 81 19.76 -13.61 -25.04
N ASN A 82 18.95 -14.52 -24.48
CA ASN A 82 17.81 -14.16 -23.66
C ASN A 82 18.21 -14.16 -22.18
N VAL A 83 17.93 -13.05 -21.48
CA VAL A 83 18.05 -12.93 -20.03
C VAL A 83 16.64 -12.89 -19.43
N THR A 84 16.31 -13.87 -18.58
CA THR A 84 15.01 -13.99 -17.93
C THR A 84 15.12 -13.58 -16.48
N PHE A 85 14.29 -12.64 -16.05
CA PHE A 85 14.19 -12.19 -14.66
C PHE A 85 13.02 -12.90 -13.98
N ASN A 86 13.21 -13.39 -12.75
CA ASN A 86 12.21 -14.12 -11.99
C ASN A 86 12.11 -13.56 -10.57
N SER A 87 10.98 -12.93 -10.27
CA SER A 87 10.66 -12.37 -8.94
C SER A 87 9.91 -13.35 -8.03
N THR A 88 9.70 -14.60 -8.45
CA THR A 88 8.94 -15.59 -7.66
C THR A 88 9.59 -15.78 -6.29
N GLY A 89 8.85 -15.48 -5.22
CA GLY A 89 9.33 -15.63 -3.85
C GLY A 89 10.25 -14.50 -3.36
N LEU A 90 10.49 -13.47 -4.17
CA LEU A 90 11.19 -12.27 -3.73
C LEU A 90 10.23 -11.30 -3.05
N SER A 91 10.71 -10.65 -1.99
CA SER A 91 10.03 -9.50 -1.39
C SER A 91 10.29 -8.23 -2.18
N ASP A 92 9.51 -7.19 -1.87
CA ASP A 92 9.68 -5.86 -2.44
C ASP A 92 11.08 -5.32 -2.21
N GLY A 93 11.65 -4.71 -3.24
CA GLY A 93 12.98 -4.15 -3.19
C GLY A 93 13.69 -4.14 -4.54
N THR A 94 14.93 -3.66 -4.51
CA THR A 94 15.82 -3.61 -5.66
C THR A 94 16.93 -4.65 -5.49
N PHE A 95 17.08 -5.51 -6.49
CA PHE A 95 18.08 -6.56 -6.55
C PHE A 95 19.07 -6.23 -7.65
N ASN A 96 20.36 -6.19 -7.31
CA ASN A 96 21.44 -5.87 -8.24
C ASN A 96 22.29 -7.10 -8.52
N GLY A 97 22.74 -7.24 -9.76
CA GLY A 97 23.62 -8.32 -10.21
C GLY A 97 24.44 -7.86 -11.41
N THR A 98 25.46 -8.63 -11.77
CA THR A 98 26.30 -8.31 -12.93
C THR A 98 26.55 -9.59 -13.72
N LEU A 99 26.20 -9.58 -15.02
CA LEU A 99 26.61 -10.65 -15.93
C LEU A 99 28.01 -10.37 -16.45
N CYS A 100 28.81 -11.44 -16.55
CA CYS A 100 30.17 -11.42 -17.02
C CYS A 100 30.23 -12.15 -18.36
N VAL A 101 30.46 -11.40 -19.44
CA VAL A 101 30.58 -11.96 -20.79
C VAL A 101 32.05 -12.09 -21.13
N GLU A 102 32.55 -13.32 -21.07
CA GLU A 102 33.91 -13.66 -21.47
C GLU A 102 33.99 -13.95 -22.97
N SER A 103 35.06 -13.52 -23.61
CA SER A 103 35.31 -13.75 -25.04
C SER A 103 36.79 -13.88 -25.35
N ASN A 104 37.09 -14.32 -26.57
CA ASN A 104 38.44 -14.38 -27.11
C ASN A 104 38.87 -13.08 -27.82
N ASP A 105 38.18 -11.96 -27.59
CA ASP A 105 38.62 -10.65 -28.08
C ASP A 105 39.88 -10.21 -27.31
N PRO A 106 41.03 -10.03 -27.98
CA PRO A 106 42.30 -9.70 -27.31
C PRO A 106 42.31 -8.29 -26.69
N THR A 107 41.40 -7.41 -27.11
CA THR A 107 41.29 -6.03 -26.61
C THR A 107 40.30 -5.93 -25.47
N THR A 108 39.20 -6.67 -25.55
CA THR A 108 38.10 -6.63 -24.56
C THR A 108 37.64 -8.06 -24.21
N PRO A 109 38.50 -8.85 -23.53
CA PRO A 109 38.21 -10.27 -23.26
C PRO A 109 37.06 -10.48 -22.26
N LEU A 110 36.69 -9.44 -21.50
CA LEU A 110 35.62 -9.47 -20.51
C LEU A 110 34.76 -8.21 -20.64
N VAL A 111 33.44 -8.40 -20.74
CA VAL A 111 32.44 -7.31 -20.70
C VAL A 111 31.49 -7.54 -19.54
N GLN A 112 31.30 -6.52 -18.70
CA GLN A 112 30.37 -6.53 -17.58
C GLN A 112 29.04 -5.90 -17.98
N VAL A 113 27.93 -6.58 -17.68
CA VAL A 113 26.57 -6.11 -17.95
C VAL A 113 25.81 -6.04 -16.62
N PRO A 114 25.60 -4.84 -16.05
CA PRO A 114 24.84 -4.70 -14.81
C PRO A 114 23.36 -5.04 -15.05
N LEU A 115 22.78 -5.75 -14.10
CA LEU A 115 21.37 -6.10 -14.02
C LEU A 115 20.75 -5.46 -12.79
N GLU A 116 19.53 -4.94 -12.95
CA GLU A 116 18.71 -4.42 -11.87
C GLU A 116 17.29 -5.01 -12.00
N LEU A 117 16.80 -5.61 -10.93
CA LEU A 117 15.42 -6.06 -10.80
C LEU A 117 14.76 -5.28 -9.68
N THR A 118 13.67 -4.57 -9.98
CA THR A 118 12.82 -3.96 -8.96
C THR A 118 11.55 -4.77 -8.80
N VAL A 119 11.35 -5.33 -7.61
CA VAL A 119 10.15 -6.08 -7.21
C VAL A 119 9.28 -5.15 -6.39
N GLN A 120 8.00 -5.07 -6.75
CA GLN A 120 6.99 -4.30 -6.02
C GLN A 120 5.73 -5.15 -5.92
N THR A 121 5.21 -5.32 -4.71
CA THR A 121 3.83 -5.70 -4.49
C THR A 121 2.99 -4.54 -4.99
N GLY A 122 1.93 -4.84 -5.77
CA GLY A 122 1.00 -3.79 -6.18
C GLY A 122 0.58 -2.99 -4.96
N GLY A 123 0.58 -1.65 -5.05
CA GLY A 123 0.32 -0.76 -3.92
C GLY A 123 -1.05 -0.98 -3.27
N ASP A 124 -1.53 -0.09 -2.41
CA ASP A 124 -2.87 -0.29 -1.84
C ASP A 124 -3.97 -0.18 -2.92
N PRO A 125 -5.07 -0.97 -2.86
CA PRO A 125 -6.23 -0.72 -3.70
C PRO A 125 -6.87 0.63 -3.33
N ASN A 126 -7.43 1.33 -4.31
CA ASN A 126 -8.09 2.61 -4.08
C ASN A 126 -9.37 2.65 -4.91
N ILE A 127 -10.52 2.66 -4.24
CA ILE A 127 -11.83 2.57 -4.89
C ILE A 127 -12.28 3.95 -5.42
N ASP A 128 -12.81 3.96 -6.62
CA ASP A 128 -13.50 5.11 -7.22
C ASP A 128 -14.86 4.67 -7.74
N VAL A 129 -15.92 5.38 -7.36
CA VAL A 129 -17.31 5.02 -7.71
C VAL A 129 -17.97 6.20 -8.42
N ASN A 130 -18.55 5.96 -9.59
CA ASN A 130 -19.18 7.01 -10.39
C ASN A 130 -20.42 6.52 -11.15
N PRO A 131 -21.55 7.25 -11.09
CA PRO A 131 -21.80 8.44 -10.29
C PRO A 131 -21.97 8.13 -8.80
N LEU A 132 -21.69 9.11 -7.92
CA LEU A 132 -21.90 8.98 -6.47
C LEU A 132 -23.36 9.08 -6.03
N SER A 133 -24.26 9.36 -6.97
CA SER A 133 -25.71 9.44 -6.76
C SER A 133 -26.44 8.96 -8.00
N MET A 134 -27.60 8.34 -7.81
CA MET A 134 -28.47 7.88 -8.89
C MET A 134 -29.92 8.24 -8.56
N GLU A 135 -30.67 8.72 -9.56
CA GLU A 135 -32.08 9.07 -9.42
C GLU A 135 -32.84 8.65 -10.67
N SER A 136 -34.15 8.40 -10.57
CA SER A 136 -34.97 8.04 -11.73
C SER A 136 -36.41 8.50 -11.56
N THR A 137 -37.04 8.96 -12.64
CA THR A 137 -38.47 9.31 -12.69
C THR A 137 -39.12 8.59 -13.87
N GLN A 138 -40.18 7.83 -13.60
CA GLN A 138 -40.78 6.91 -14.57
C GLN A 138 -42.30 6.85 -14.43
N GLY A 139 -42.99 6.53 -15.53
CA GLY A 139 -44.41 6.19 -15.49
C GLY A 139 -44.65 4.79 -14.92
N THR A 140 -45.89 4.52 -14.51
CA THR A 140 -46.28 3.20 -13.96
C THR A 140 -45.93 2.06 -14.91
N ASN A 141 -45.51 0.92 -14.35
CA ASN A 141 -45.17 -0.30 -15.10
C ASN A 141 -44.02 -0.11 -16.12
N THR A 142 -43.05 0.75 -15.79
CA THR A 142 -41.85 0.97 -16.59
C THR A 142 -40.61 0.50 -15.84
N SER A 143 -39.61 -0.01 -16.57
CA SER A 143 -38.28 -0.34 -16.05
C SER A 143 -37.23 0.44 -16.81
N THR A 144 -36.28 1.02 -16.09
CA THR A 144 -35.11 1.71 -16.66
C THR A 144 -33.83 1.12 -16.08
N GLN A 145 -32.72 1.29 -16.80
CA GLN A 145 -31.40 0.91 -16.36
C GLN A 145 -30.53 2.16 -16.29
N GLN A 146 -29.73 2.26 -15.24
CA GLN A 146 -28.67 3.24 -15.10
C GLN A 146 -27.39 2.51 -14.71
N GLN A 147 -26.26 3.01 -15.17
CA GLN A 147 -24.96 2.40 -14.94
C GLN A 147 -24.27 3.04 -13.74
N LEU A 148 -23.80 2.20 -12.82
CA LEU A 148 -22.84 2.54 -11.77
C LEU A 148 -21.49 1.93 -12.15
N THR A 149 -20.42 2.72 -12.06
CA THR A 149 -19.05 2.25 -12.31
C THR A 149 -18.32 2.13 -10.97
N VAL A 150 -17.73 0.96 -10.70
CA VAL A 150 -16.80 0.74 -9.59
C VAL A 150 -15.41 0.49 -10.20
N ALA A 151 -14.47 1.37 -9.90
CA ALA A 151 -13.10 1.33 -10.40
C ALA A 151 -12.10 1.17 -9.25
N ASN A 152 -10.94 0.61 -9.59
CA ASN A 152 -9.78 0.57 -8.71
C ASN A 152 -8.67 1.41 -9.35
N ILE A 153 -8.41 2.57 -8.76
CA ILE A 153 -7.34 3.50 -9.17
C ILE A 153 -6.04 3.27 -8.38
N GLY A 154 -6.00 2.24 -7.52
CA GLY A 154 -4.84 1.85 -6.73
C GLY A 154 -3.97 0.78 -7.40
N GLY A 155 -2.87 0.41 -6.75
CA GLY A 155 -1.92 -0.58 -7.26
C GLY A 155 -2.27 -2.03 -6.88
N GLY A 156 -3.13 -2.20 -5.88
CA GLY A 156 -3.44 -3.49 -5.27
C GLY A 156 -4.76 -4.04 -5.77
N THR A 157 -5.04 -5.31 -5.52
CA THR A 157 -6.32 -5.91 -5.88
C THR A 157 -7.45 -5.37 -5.00
N LEU A 158 -8.44 -4.70 -5.61
CA LEU A 158 -9.66 -4.28 -4.93
C LEU A 158 -10.68 -5.42 -4.87
N ASN A 159 -11.04 -5.85 -3.66
CA ASN A 159 -12.17 -6.73 -3.41
C ASN A 159 -13.35 -5.88 -2.90
N TRP A 160 -14.51 -5.96 -3.55
CA TRP A 160 -15.66 -5.11 -3.23
C TRP A 160 -16.97 -5.92 -3.18
N MET A 161 -17.95 -5.44 -2.43
CA MET A 161 -19.32 -5.94 -2.35
C MET A 161 -20.29 -4.76 -2.27
N ILE A 162 -21.55 -4.98 -2.65
CA ILE A 162 -22.62 -3.98 -2.56
C ILE A 162 -23.67 -4.51 -1.59
N ASP A 163 -24.01 -3.70 -0.59
CA ASP A 163 -25.11 -3.95 0.34
C ASP A 163 -26.20 -2.90 0.15
N GLU A 164 -27.45 -3.29 0.37
CA GLU A 164 -28.63 -2.42 0.31
C GLU A 164 -29.14 -2.18 1.72
N GLU A 165 -29.49 -0.92 2.04
CA GLU A 165 -30.22 -0.61 3.27
C GLU A 165 -31.73 -0.73 3.02
N ASP A 166 -32.40 -1.51 3.87
CA ASP A 166 -33.85 -1.68 3.79
C ASP A 166 -34.56 -0.42 4.33
N THR A 167 -35.36 0.22 3.48
CA THR A 167 -36.13 1.42 3.82
C THR A 167 -37.60 1.11 4.11
N THR A 168 -37.95 -0.13 4.51
CA THR A 168 -39.33 -0.54 4.81
C THR A 168 -39.94 0.13 6.06
N ILE A 169 -40.19 1.43 5.93
CA ILE A 169 -41.20 2.22 6.63
C ILE A 169 -41.68 3.32 5.68
N LEU A 170 -42.40 2.94 4.62
CA LEU A 170 -43.23 3.87 3.85
C LEU A 170 -44.64 3.27 3.68
N PRO A 171 -45.73 4.03 3.95
CA PRO A 171 -47.08 3.50 3.95
C PRO A 171 -47.60 3.33 2.52
N PHE A 172 -47.49 2.13 1.97
CA PHE A 172 -48.26 1.78 0.77
C PHE A 172 -49.71 1.48 1.17
N SER A 173 -50.59 2.48 1.03
CA SER A 173 -52.04 2.25 1.00
C SER A 173 -52.41 1.78 -0.41
N ASN A 174 -52.41 0.46 -0.63
CA ASN A 174 -53.00 -0.14 -1.81
C ASN A 174 -54.53 0.01 -1.73
N GLY A 175 -55.08 0.92 -2.52
CA GLY A 175 -56.52 1.14 -2.60
C GLY A 175 -57.29 -0.07 -3.16
N ASN A 176 -58.48 -0.25 -2.59
CA ASN A 176 -59.64 -1.03 -3.05
C ASN A 176 -59.70 -2.48 -2.51
N THR A 177 -60.64 -2.84 -1.63
CA THR A 177 -62.07 -2.93 -1.95
C THR A 177 -63.05 -2.60 -0.81
N THR A 178 -64.17 -1.99 -1.25
CA THR A 178 -65.47 -1.70 -0.58
C THR A 178 -65.64 -0.28 -0.02
N PRO A 179 -66.58 0.52 -0.57
CA PRO A 179 -67.06 1.72 0.09
C PRO A 179 -68.00 1.29 1.21
N ASP A 180 -67.48 1.13 2.42
CA ASP A 180 -68.36 1.16 3.59
C ASP A 180 -68.69 2.61 3.91
N LEU A 181 -69.83 3.04 3.36
CA LEU A 181 -70.59 4.18 3.84
C LEU A 181 -71.12 3.87 5.25
N ALA A 182 -70.23 3.78 6.24
CA ALA A 182 -70.58 4.00 7.62
C ALA A 182 -70.40 5.51 7.86
N SER A 183 -71.50 6.23 7.69
CA SER A 183 -71.72 7.64 8.04
C SER A 183 -70.64 8.27 8.91
N ALA A 184 -70.00 9.32 8.40
CA ALA A 184 -69.51 10.38 9.26
C ALA A 184 -70.71 10.89 10.07
N GLY A 185 -70.83 10.43 11.31
CA GLY A 185 -71.67 11.07 12.30
C GLY A 185 -71.04 12.41 12.61
N GLU A 186 -71.58 13.47 12.02
CA GLU A 186 -71.36 14.83 12.46
C GLU A 186 -71.73 14.92 13.95
N ASN A 187 -70.74 15.12 14.82
CA ASN A 187 -71.03 15.54 16.19
C ASN A 187 -71.50 17.00 16.13
N VAL A 188 -72.81 17.19 15.95
CA VAL A 188 -73.49 18.47 16.14
C VAL A 188 -73.46 18.77 17.64
N GLY A 189 -72.37 19.38 18.13
CA GLY A 189 -72.19 19.61 19.56
C GLY A 189 -71.22 20.70 19.97
N ASP A 190 -70.25 21.09 19.13
CA ASP A 190 -69.29 22.12 19.53
C ASP A 190 -69.69 23.51 19.04
N THR A 191 -69.86 24.39 20.02
CA THR A 191 -70.20 25.79 19.86
C THR A 191 -69.08 26.48 19.06
N PRO A 192 -69.37 27.28 18.02
CA PRO A 192 -68.32 27.93 17.24
C PRO A 192 -67.43 28.79 18.15
N ALA A 193 -66.11 28.54 18.12
CA ALA A 193 -65.14 29.47 18.65
C ALA A 193 -65.25 30.78 17.85
N GLY A 194 -65.33 31.91 18.57
CA GLY A 194 -65.59 33.23 18.00
C GLY A 194 -64.58 33.62 16.90
N THR A 195 -65.05 34.46 15.99
CA THR A 195 -64.31 34.97 14.82
C THR A 195 -62.95 35.57 15.23
N PRO A 196 -61.81 35.01 14.80
CA PRO A 196 -60.52 35.69 14.95
C PRO A 196 -60.47 36.92 14.02
N ALA A 197 -59.95 38.03 14.53
CA ALA A 197 -59.79 39.26 13.76
C ALA A 197 -58.90 39.03 12.53
N ALA A 198 -59.28 39.62 11.40
CA ALA A 198 -58.50 39.58 10.16
C ALA A 198 -57.10 40.17 10.38
N ALA A 199 -56.06 39.39 10.10
CA ALA A 199 -54.70 39.90 9.98
C ALA A 199 -54.55 40.65 8.63
N PRO A 200 -53.89 41.82 8.61
CA PRO A 200 -53.81 42.65 7.41
C PRO A 200 -52.94 41.99 6.33
N GLU A 201 -53.41 42.05 5.09
CA GLU A 201 -52.63 41.64 3.92
C GLU A 201 -51.42 42.56 3.70
N GLY A 202 -50.25 41.96 3.51
CA GLY A 202 -49.02 42.66 3.21
C GLY A 202 -47.87 41.69 2.92
N VAL A 203 -47.71 41.35 1.65
CA VAL A 203 -46.65 40.50 1.09
C VAL A 203 -45.27 41.16 1.24
N THR A 204 -44.25 40.39 1.64
CA THR A 204 -42.90 40.48 1.06
C THR A 204 -42.17 39.15 1.21
N ILE A 205 -41.97 38.46 0.09
CA ILE A 205 -41.16 37.25 -0.04
C ILE A 205 -39.68 37.64 -0.16
N TRP A 206 -38.84 37.13 0.74
CA TRP A 206 -37.39 37.11 0.54
C TRP A 206 -36.86 35.72 0.92
N GLN A 207 -36.37 34.98 -0.08
CA GLN A 207 -35.69 33.70 0.08
C GLN A 207 -34.17 33.92 0.16
N ALA A 208 -33.56 33.37 1.20
CA ALA A 208 -32.13 33.16 1.37
C ALA A 208 -31.89 31.68 1.73
N PRO A 209 -30.68 31.14 1.49
CA PRO A 209 -30.47 29.73 1.18
C PRO A 209 -30.70 28.79 2.38
N ASP A 210 -31.16 27.56 2.09
CA ASP A 210 -31.22 26.43 3.02
C ASP A 210 -29.81 25.98 3.43
N ALA A 211 -29.16 26.77 4.29
CA ALA A 211 -28.12 26.26 5.15
C ALA A 211 -28.81 25.77 6.43
N VAL A 212 -29.08 24.45 6.49
CA VAL A 212 -29.48 23.80 7.74
C VAL A 212 -28.26 23.73 8.64
N LEU A 213 -28.05 24.76 9.47
CA LEU A 213 -27.24 24.61 10.67
C LEU A 213 -28.00 23.64 11.58
N TRP A 214 -27.44 22.47 11.84
CA TRP A 214 -27.79 21.72 13.03
C TRP A 214 -27.31 22.53 14.23
N ASP A 215 -28.15 23.45 14.71
CA ASP A 215 -28.07 23.86 16.09
C ASP A 215 -28.44 22.63 16.92
N ASN A 216 -27.45 21.98 17.54
CA ASN A 216 -27.65 20.85 18.44
C ASN A 216 -28.39 21.25 19.75
N GLY A 217 -29.09 22.38 19.72
CA GLY A 217 -29.66 23.03 20.87
C GLY A 217 -28.58 23.49 21.86
N PRO A 218 -28.96 24.24 22.89
CA PRO A 218 -28.09 24.49 24.02
C PRO A 218 -27.62 23.14 24.58
N LEU A 219 -26.31 22.95 24.77
CA LEU A 219 -25.74 21.75 25.41
C LEU A 219 -26.19 21.70 26.88
N VAL A 220 -27.40 21.24 27.16
CA VAL A 220 -27.90 21.00 28.51
C VAL A 220 -27.32 19.68 29.01
N ASN A 221 -26.35 19.76 29.92
CA ASN A 221 -25.78 18.60 30.61
C ASN A 221 -26.19 18.54 32.10
N GLY A 222 -27.06 19.45 32.55
CA GLY A 222 -27.64 19.50 33.89
C GLY A 222 -29.16 19.62 33.85
N VAL A 223 -29.85 18.51 33.55
CA VAL A 223 -31.32 18.45 33.52
C VAL A 223 -31.89 18.74 34.91
N GLY A 224 -32.76 19.74 35.04
CA GLY A 224 -33.48 20.09 36.28
C GLY A 224 -32.65 20.67 37.42
N THR A 225 -31.40 21.09 37.16
CA THR A 225 -30.49 21.62 38.20
C THR A 225 -30.57 23.14 38.38
N GLY A 226 -31.24 23.85 37.48
CA GLY A 226 -31.38 25.30 37.52
C GLY A 226 -32.49 25.81 38.43
N VAL A 227 -32.52 27.14 38.57
CA VAL A 227 -33.48 27.82 39.45
C VAL A 227 -34.91 27.55 38.97
N GLY A 228 -35.71 26.85 39.80
CA GLY A 228 -37.09 26.46 39.44
C GLY A 228 -37.21 25.16 38.64
N GLY A 229 -36.14 24.36 38.54
CA GLY A 229 -36.15 23.07 37.82
C GLY A 229 -35.94 23.21 36.31
N ALA A 230 -35.42 24.36 35.86
CA ALA A 230 -34.99 24.54 34.48
C ALA A 230 -33.69 23.78 34.19
N ASP A 231 -33.51 23.37 32.95
CA ASP A 231 -32.29 22.74 32.49
C ASP A 231 -31.19 23.79 32.30
N GLU A 232 -29.97 23.50 32.75
CA GLU A 232 -28.81 24.39 32.63
C GLU A 232 -27.67 23.73 31.83
N SER A 233 -26.90 24.56 31.12
CA SER A 233 -25.63 24.20 30.49
C SER A 233 -24.48 24.47 31.46
N ILE A 234 -23.95 23.44 32.10
CA ILE A 234 -22.87 23.53 33.09
C ILE A 234 -21.53 23.26 32.41
N LEU A 235 -20.55 24.15 32.57
CA LEU A 235 -19.16 23.87 32.17
C LEU A 235 -18.62 22.68 32.96
N GLN A 236 -18.38 21.53 32.30
CA GLN A 236 -17.73 20.39 32.94
C GLN A 236 -16.32 20.78 33.39
N SER A 237 -16.09 20.78 34.71
CA SER A 237 -14.77 20.97 35.28
C SER A 237 -13.90 19.74 35.04
N ILE A 238 -12.83 19.89 34.26
CA ILE A 238 -11.86 18.85 33.88
C ILE A 238 -10.96 18.37 35.03
N THR A 239 -11.32 18.58 36.30
CA THR A 239 -10.50 18.18 37.45
C THR A 239 -10.67 16.71 37.86
N LEU A 240 -11.57 15.96 37.23
CA LEU A 240 -11.70 14.50 37.43
C LEU A 240 -11.29 13.73 36.16
N GLY A 241 -9.98 13.69 35.90
CA GLY A 241 -9.20 12.61 35.26
C GLY A 241 -9.82 11.68 34.18
N MET A 242 -10.86 12.06 33.47
CA MET A 242 -11.47 11.24 32.40
C MET A 242 -10.89 11.66 31.05
N SER A 243 -9.98 10.84 30.53
CA SER A 243 -9.34 10.99 29.23
C SER A 243 -10.11 10.25 28.12
N THR A 244 -11.42 10.45 28.01
CA THR A 244 -12.19 9.86 26.92
C THR A 244 -13.13 10.91 26.36
N LEU A 245 -12.69 11.55 25.27
CA LEU A 245 -13.50 12.41 24.44
C LEU A 245 -13.87 11.64 23.16
N GLY A 246 -15.18 11.56 22.90
CA GLY A 246 -15.73 11.30 21.57
C GLY A 246 -16.17 9.86 21.28
N PHE A 247 -17.48 9.69 21.03
CA PHE A 247 -17.93 8.96 19.85
C PHE A 247 -17.78 9.89 18.63
#